data_AF-A0A0Q9IXA4-F1
#
_entry.id   AF-A0A0Q9IXA4-F1
#
_cell.length_a   1.000
_cell.length_b   1.000
_cell.length_c   1.000
_cell.angle_alpha   90.00
_cell.angle_beta   90.00
_cell.angle_gamma   90.00
#
_symmetry.space_group_name_H-M   'P 1'
#
loop_
_entity.id
_entity.type
_entity.pdbx_description
1 polymer ?
#
loop_
_entity_poly.entity_id
_entity_poly.type
_entity_poly.pdbx_seq_one_letter_code
_entity_poly.pdbx_strand_id
1 'polypeptide(L)'
;MTLDWSLGAEAATWATSTARLDDFRPLLPAEEGIVAGLQSGTFDRLGDGGLPTEPDPARIVRAPFLRFLILGGEAGCRPHEKGILVRGAWIAGSLDLEACRVFRDIGFSDCCFEAVPILRAAIINRLFLDGSRLPGLQAERLEARGGIYLRGAEIETGINLDQARLGGNLECDGAIISNRGSYALQGRGLEVRNVLLRGATLRGGANLSGAILAADLDATGAGIQAFERMALDADELACRGSVVLRSARINGEVRLTSAALDGDLDCSGATVENAGGAAVEVSRGVVAGAFFLRHGARLDGTLALTGASIGTIHDEAVCWPKPGELLLNRCRYGAFIDGPVDAESRLAWLARQSPERWGEDFWPQPYEQLAAVFREMGHGEDASTVLVVKERLQRRARRGRAESPIWRALLFIADGILGITLGYGRRPLLAVAWLVFCWFAGTAVFFYAEQQGAMMPNSAVVLRAPEWTLCGVARGEQRSLVASGLSQGLGEPGETQLACFRRQWEASSYPAFSPWMYSLDTLLPVLDMGQRTFWRPNPTKSGGRVAIGYFYFHSLVGWALSLLAVAGFSGLVKSS
;
A
#
# COMPACT_ATOMS: atom_id res chain seq x y z
N MET A 1 21.35 14.16 14.16
CA MET A 1 22.76 14.41 13.80
C MET A 1 23.17 15.71 14.49
N THR A 2 24.02 15.64 15.52
CA THR A 2 24.66 16.84 16.09
C THR A 2 25.92 17.08 15.26
N LEU A 3 25.83 17.96 14.26
CA LEU A 3 27.02 18.50 13.61
C LEU A 3 27.87 19.11 14.73
N ASP A 4 29.01 18.48 15.01
CA ASP A 4 29.91 18.93 16.05
C ASP A 4 30.71 20.13 15.53
N TRP A 5 30.10 21.30 15.61
CA TRP A 5 30.73 22.58 15.30
C TRP A 5 31.80 22.99 16.34
N SER A 6 32.15 22.11 17.31
CA SER A 6 33.08 22.43 18.40
C SER A 6 34.56 22.35 17.99
N LEU A 7 34.88 21.83 16.81
CA LEU A 7 36.24 21.89 16.26
C LEU A 7 36.49 23.27 15.62
N GLY A 8 36.97 24.21 16.45
CA GLY A 8 37.61 25.44 15.96
C GLY A 8 36.96 26.75 16.38
N ALA A 9 36.67 26.93 17.68
CA ALA A 9 36.71 28.27 18.27
C ALA A 9 38.17 28.78 18.47
N GLU A 10 39.14 28.21 17.74
CA GLU A 10 40.48 28.76 17.60
C GLU A 10 40.39 30.04 16.78
N ALA A 11 40.60 31.17 17.45
CA ALA A 11 40.89 32.50 16.89
C ALA A 11 40.39 32.71 15.44
N ALA A 12 39.08 32.98 15.29
CA ALA A 12 38.47 33.34 14.02
C ALA A 12 39.06 34.67 13.50
N THR A 13 40.24 34.60 12.88
CA THR A 13 40.81 35.70 12.11
C THR A 13 40.13 35.71 10.76
N TRP A 14 39.57 36.86 10.39
CA TRP A 14 39.13 37.12 9.01
C TRP A 14 40.21 36.63 8.04
N ALA A 15 39.80 35.97 6.95
CA ALA A 15 40.70 35.85 5.81
C ALA A 15 41.11 37.29 5.47
N THR A 16 42.40 37.61 5.56
CA THR A 16 42.84 38.98 5.28
C THR A 16 42.51 39.23 3.82
N SER A 17 41.53 40.10 3.56
CA SER A 17 41.20 40.47 2.19
C SER A 17 42.45 41.03 1.53
N THR A 18 42.79 40.51 0.36
CA THR A 18 43.92 41.02 -0.42
C THR A 18 43.61 42.38 -1.05
N ALA A 19 42.33 42.73 -1.14
CA ALA A 19 41.84 44.01 -1.65
C ALA A 19 41.78 45.06 -0.53
N ARG A 20 41.95 46.33 -0.89
CA ARG A 20 41.80 47.50 -0.01
C ARG A 20 40.63 48.36 -0.49
N LEU A 21 40.10 49.22 0.38
CA LEU A 21 39.01 50.12 0.01
C LEU A 21 39.40 51.04 -1.16
N ASP A 22 40.68 51.44 -1.22
CA ASP A 22 41.22 52.29 -2.28
C ASP A 22 41.18 51.64 -3.67
N ASP A 23 41.20 50.30 -3.76
CA ASP A 23 41.11 49.56 -5.04
C ASP A 23 39.75 49.76 -5.71
N PHE A 24 38.75 50.22 -4.96
CA PHE A 24 37.41 50.50 -5.44
C PHE A 24 37.17 51.98 -5.74
N ARG A 25 38.12 52.90 -5.48
CA ARG A 25 37.85 54.33 -5.71
C ARG A 25 37.79 54.68 -7.22
N PRO A 26 36.92 55.64 -7.62
CA PRO A 26 35.89 56.29 -6.81
C PRO A 26 34.76 55.31 -6.45
N LEU A 27 34.24 55.42 -5.21
CA LEU A 27 33.09 54.64 -4.78
C LEU A 27 31.84 55.13 -5.49
N LEU A 28 30.91 54.21 -5.78
CA LEU A 28 29.58 54.56 -6.26
C LEU A 28 28.72 55.12 -5.11
N PRO A 29 27.69 55.93 -5.38
CA PRO A 29 26.85 56.51 -4.32
C PRO A 29 26.26 55.46 -3.36
N ALA A 30 25.88 54.29 -3.87
CA ALA A 30 25.40 53.18 -3.05
C ALA A 30 26.49 52.60 -2.13
N GLU A 31 27.72 52.50 -2.62
CA GLU A 31 28.87 51.97 -1.88
C GLU A 31 29.34 52.94 -0.79
N GLU A 32 29.30 54.25 -1.06
CA GLU A 32 29.52 55.28 -0.05
C GLU A 32 28.47 55.20 1.06
N GLY A 33 27.20 55.01 0.69
CA GLY A 33 26.10 54.79 1.62
C GLY A 33 26.31 53.55 2.49
N ILE A 34 26.69 52.43 1.88
CA ILE A 34 27.02 51.19 2.61
C ILE A 34 28.18 51.46 3.58
N VAL A 35 29.30 52.04 3.14
CA VAL A 35 30.45 52.33 4.02
C VAL A 35 30.07 53.21 5.20
N ALA A 36 29.22 54.22 4.99
CA ALA A 36 28.71 55.06 6.07
C ALA A 36 27.78 54.30 7.04
N GLY A 37 27.05 53.30 6.54
CA GLY A 37 26.10 52.47 7.29
C GLY A 37 26.66 51.19 7.93
N LEU A 38 27.90 50.80 7.60
CA LEU A 38 28.51 49.51 7.98
C LEU A 38 28.45 49.17 9.48
N GLN A 39 28.49 50.18 10.34
CA GLN A 39 28.50 50.02 11.81
C GLN A 39 27.09 50.09 12.44
N SER A 40 26.03 50.24 11.65
CA SER A 40 24.66 50.35 12.18
C SER A 40 24.05 49.00 12.57
N GLY A 41 24.47 47.92 11.88
CA GLY A 41 23.87 46.59 12.04
C GLY A 41 22.40 46.51 11.60
N THR A 42 21.93 47.48 10.82
CA THR A 42 20.62 47.47 10.15
C THR A 42 20.80 47.16 8.66
N PHE A 43 19.71 46.82 7.97
CA PHE A 43 19.77 46.69 6.51
C PHE A 43 20.07 48.07 5.90
N ASP A 44 21.15 48.15 5.13
CA ASP A 44 21.44 49.31 4.31
C ASP A 44 20.42 49.34 3.17
N ARG A 45 19.38 50.17 3.34
CA ARG A 45 18.29 50.33 2.38
C ARG A 45 18.75 51.27 1.27
N LEU A 46 18.90 50.72 0.07
CA LEU A 46 19.23 51.48 -1.13
C LEU A 46 17.97 51.85 -1.90
N GLY A 47 17.86 53.12 -2.31
CA GLY A 47 16.67 53.64 -2.98
C GLY A 47 15.39 53.45 -2.16
N ASP A 48 14.35 52.94 -2.80
CA ASP A 48 13.09 52.58 -2.14
C ASP A 48 13.16 51.25 -1.37
N GLY A 49 14.27 50.50 -1.47
CA GLY A 49 14.43 49.19 -0.86
C GLY A 49 13.59 48.07 -1.49
N GLY A 50 12.92 48.30 -2.62
CA GLY A 50 12.26 47.25 -3.40
C GLY A 50 13.23 46.57 -4.38
N LEU A 51 12.79 45.58 -5.14
CA LEU A 51 13.63 44.96 -6.17
C LEU A 51 13.91 45.97 -7.31
N PRO A 52 15.18 46.33 -7.61
CA PRO A 52 15.47 47.26 -8.69
C PRO A 52 15.18 46.63 -10.06
N THR A 53 14.48 47.37 -10.91
CA THR A 53 14.15 46.95 -12.29
C THR A 53 15.23 47.33 -13.30
N GLU A 54 15.98 48.39 -13.02
CA GLU A 54 17.03 48.93 -13.88
C GLU A 54 18.28 49.30 -13.05
N PRO A 55 19.48 49.31 -13.67
CA PRO A 55 20.71 49.68 -13.00
C PRO A 55 20.78 51.19 -12.73
N ASP A 56 20.38 51.60 -11.53
CA ASP A 56 20.49 52.98 -11.01
C ASP A 56 21.82 53.18 -10.26
N PRO A 57 22.67 54.17 -10.60
CA PRO A 57 23.91 54.48 -9.86
C PRO A 57 23.75 54.62 -8.34
N ALA A 58 22.58 55.04 -7.84
CA ALA A 58 22.29 55.11 -6.41
C ALA A 58 22.03 53.75 -5.74
N ARG A 59 21.96 52.68 -6.53
CA ARG A 59 21.63 51.31 -6.11
C ARG A 59 22.64 50.27 -6.60
N ILE A 60 23.50 50.62 -7.55
CA ILE A 60 24.55 49.72 -8.06
C ILE A 60 25.68 49.58 -7.03
N VAL A 61 25.97 48.33 -6.68
CA VAL A 61 27.07 47.96 -5.79
C VAL A 61 27.92 46.91 -6.49
N ARG A 62 29.24 47.12 -6.56
CA ARG A 62 30.13 46.13 -7.19
C ARG A 62 30.26 44.89 -6.33
N ALA A 63 30.11 43.71 -6.92
CA ALA A 63 30.24 42.44 -6.22
C ALA A 63 31.64 42.22 -5.59
N PRO A 64 32.77 42.61 -6.24
CA PRO A 64 34.09 42.57 -5.59
C PRO A 64 34.21 43.46 -4.35
N PHE A 65 33.50 44.59 -4.32
CA PHE A 65 33.44 45.46 -3.14
C PHE A 65 32.67 44.80 -1.99
N LEU A 66 31.52 44.18 -2.29
CA LEU A 66 30.77 43.39 -1.32
C LEU A 66 31.59 42.20 -0.80
N ARG A 67 32.32 41.49 -1.67
CA ARG A 67 33.25 40.42 -1.27
C ARG A 67 34.29 40.94 -0.28
N PHE A 68 34.92 42.09 -0.56
CA PHE A 68 35.90 42.71 0.34
C PHE A 68 35.31 42.95 1.74
N LEU A 69 34.09 43.50 1.82
CA LEU A 69 33.41 43.74 3.09
C LEU A 69 32.99 42.44 3.80
N ILE A 70 32.45 41.47 3.07
CA ILE A 70 32.04 40.14 3.58
C ILE A 70 33.24 39.39 4.17
N LEU A 71 34.43 39.56 3.60
CA LEU A 71 35.67 38.98 4.12
C LEU A 71 36.31 39.79 5.26
N GLY A 72 35.67 40.88 5.70
CA GLY A 72 36.03 41.61 6.92
C GLY A 72 36.43 43.06 6.73
N GLY A 73 36.60 43.50 5.49
CA GLY A 73 37.09 44.83 5.16
C GLY A 73 38.47 45.14 5.77
N GLU A 74 38.78 46.42 5.93
CA GLU A 74 39.98 46.90 6.61
C GLU A 74 39.64 47.84 7.78
N ALA A 75 40.66 48.33 8.49
CA ALA A 75 40.45 49.27 9.59
C ALA A 75 39.70 50.53 9.09
N GLY A 76 38.57 50.86 9.72
CA GLY A 76 37.70 51.98 9.32
C GLY A 76 36.49 51.57 8.46
N CYS A 77 36.49 50.40 7.83
CA CYS A 77 35.37 49.88 7.04
C CYS A 77 35.07 48.41 7.34
N ARG A 78 35.21 48.01 8.62
CA ARG A 78 34.79 46.68 9.08
C ARG A 78 33.27 46.62 9.22
N PRO A 79 32.63 45.54 8.76
CA PRO A 79 31.20 45.35 8.95
C PRO A 79 30.84 45.15 10.43
N HIS A 80 29.62 45.53 10.80
CA HIS A 80 29.00 45.20 12.09
C HIS A 80 29.04 43.70 12.37
N GLU A 81 28.96 43.28 13.64
CA GLU A 81 28.94 41.87 14.06
C GLU A 81 27.73 41.06 13.54
N LYS A 82 26.77 41.72 12.89
CA LYS A 82 25.64 41.07 12.21
C LYS A 82 25.99 40.65 10.78
N GLY A 83 27.07 41.18 10.21
CA GLY A 83 27.49 40.94 8.83
C GLY A 83 27.01 42.04 7.87
N ILE A 84 26.99 41.70 6.58
CA ILE A 84 26.58 42.63 5.51
C ILE A 84 25.13 42.34 5.15
N LEU A 85 24.27 43.32 5.39
CA LEU A 85 22.83 43.25 5.17
C LEU A 85 22.42 44.41 4.26
N VAL A 86 22.19 44.12 2.99
CA VAL A 86 21.85 45.14 1.98
C VAL A 86 20.46 44.84 1.43
N ARG A 87 19.65 45.87 1.22
CA ARG A 87 18.33 45.75 0.61
C ARG A 87 18.20 46.66 -0.61
N GLY A 88 17.64 46.13 -1.70
CA GLY A 88 17.35 46.92 -2.88
C GLY A 88 18.55 47.22 -3.77
N ALA A 89 19.64 46.45 -3.66
CA ALA A 89 20.85 46.66 -4.45
C ALA A 89 20.76 46.05 -5.85
N TRP A 90 21.42 46.69 -6.82
CA TRP A 90 21.83 46.07 -8.07
C TRP A 90 23.28 45.63 -7.94
N ILE A 91 23.52 44.33 -7.85
CA ILE A 91 24.85 43.76 -7.60
C ILE A 91 25.54 43.51 -8.94
N ALA A 92 26.50 44.37 -9.27
CA ALA A 92 27.22 44.37 -10.54
C ALA A 92 28.43 43.42 -10.50
N GLY A 93 28.57 42.58 -11.51
CA GLY A 93 29.59 41.53 -11.59
C GLY A 93 29.30 40.31 -10.70
N SER A 94 30.28 39.40 -10.59
CA SER A 94 30.14 38.12 -9.87
C SER A 94 30.56 38.22 -8.41
N LEU A 95 29.65 37.85 -7.51
CA LEU A 95 29.95 37.66 -6.09
C LEU A 95 30.51 36.26 -5.89
N ASP A 96 31.83 36.17 -6.05
CA ASP A 96 32.57 34.96 -5.72
C ASP A 96 32.90 34.96 -4.23
N LEU A 97 32.60 33.86 -3.52
CA LEU A 97 32.92 33.52 -2.14
C LEU A 97 33.45 32.08 -2.06
N GLU A 98 33.90 31.51 -3.18
CA GLU A 98 34.44 30.17 -3.23
C GLU A 98 35.55 29.96 -2.22
N ALA A 99 35.49 28.83 -1.51
CA ALA A 99 36.45 28.40 -0.49
C ALA A 99 36.68 29.41 0.65
N CYS A 100 35.81 30.41 0.79
CA CYS A 100 35.95 31.44 1.81
C CYS A 100 35.31 31.01 3.13
N ARG A 101 35.84 31.53 4.24
CA ARG A 101 35.24 31.40 5.57
C ARG A 101 34.65 32.75 5.99
N VAL A 102 33.33 32.81 6.10
CA VAL A 102 32.57 34.00 6.47
C VAL A 102 31.84 33.74 7.78
N PHE A 103 32.29 34.41 8.84
CA PHE A 103 31.76 34.17 10.19
C PHE A 103 30.46 34.91 10.50
N ARG A 104 30.03 35.82 9.61
CA ARG A 104 28.85 36.69 9.80
C ARG A 104 27.76 36.37 8.78
N ASP A 105 26.58 36.93 8.97
CA ASP A 105 25.50 36.73 8.04
C ASP A 105 25.75 37.50 6.74
N ILE A 106 25.29 36.90 5.65
CA ILE A 106 25.27 37.51 4.32
C ILE A 106 23.81 37.72 3.97
N GLY A 107 23.38 38.97 3.84
CA GLY A 107 22.00 39.31 3.53
C GLY A 107 21.89 40.26 2.35
N PHE A 108 21.21 39.79 1.32
CA PHE A 108 20.83 40.58 0.16
C PHE A 108 19.32 40.37 -0.05
N SER A 109 18.51 41.29 0.46
CA SER A 109 17.05 41.21 0.30
C SER A 109 16.58 42.12 -0.81
N ASP A 110 15.63 41.68 -1.62
CA ASP A 110 15.08 42.49 -2.72
C ASP A 110 16.19 43.03 -3.64
N CYS A 111 17.24 42.24 -3.89
CA CYS A 111 18.40 42.62 -4.69
C CYS A 111 18.34 41.98 -6.08
N CYS A 112 18.92 42.63 -7.09
CA CYS A 112 19.10 42.08 -8.43
C CYS A 112 20.58 41.76 -8.65
N PHE A 113 20.91 40.52 -9.02
CA PHE A 113 22.29 40.10 -9.33
C PHE A 113 22.51 40.06 -10.83
N GLU A 114 23.60 40.65 -11.30
CA GLU A 114 23.98 40.59 -12.72
C GLU A 114 24.60 39.24 -13.11
N ALA A 115 25.34 38.62 -12.18
CA ALA A 115 25.99 37.33 -12.39
C ALA A 115 25.67 36.34 -11.26
N VAL A 116 25.82 35.05 -11.55
CA VAL A 116 25.61 33.95 -10.60
C VAL A 116 26.54 34.13 -9.39
N PRO A 117 26.02 34.18 -8.15
CA PRO A 117 26.84 34.12 -6.94
C PRO A 117 27.43 32.72 -6.75
N ILE A 118 28.70 32.69 -6.35
CA ILE A 118 29.49 31.45 -6.20
C ILE A 118 29.90 31.32 -4.74
N LEU A 119 29.43 30.27 -4.05
CA LEU A 119 29.73 29.93 -2.67
C LEU A 119 30.22 28.49 -2.53
N ARG A 120 30.82 27.94 -3.60
CA ARG A 120 31.35 26.58 -3.62
C ARG A 120 32.37 26.37 -2.50
N ALA A 121 32.20 25.32 -1.71
CA ALA A 121 33.06 24.98 -0.58
C ALA A 121 33.28 26.14 0.43
N ALA A 122 32.36 27.11 0.49
CA ALA A 122 32.42 28.18 1.47
C ALA A 122 31.93 27.68 2.84
N ILE A 123 32.38 28.34 3.92
CA ILE A 123 31.86 28.12 5.26
C ILE A 123 31.23 29.44 5.72
N ILE A 124 29.93 29.47 5.92
CA ILE A 124 29.17 30.69 6.22
C ILE A 124 28.31 30.54 7.49
N ASN A 125 27.81 31.66 8.02
CA ASN A 125 26.78 31.61 9.07
C ASN A 125 25.38 31.40 8.47
N ARG A 126 24.82 32.40 7.79
CA ARG A 126 23.50 32.37 7.13
C ARG A 126 23.54 33.15 5.82
N LEU A 127 22.72 32.73 4.87
CA LEU A 127 22.54 33.43 3.59
C LEU A 127 21.06 33.82 3.42
N PHE A 128 20.79 35.12 3.35
CA PHE A 128 19.47 35.67 3.07
C PHE A 128 19.46 36.27 1.67
N LEU A 129 18.55 35.78 0.84
CA LEU A 129 18.32 36.15 -0.55
C LEU A 129 16.82 36.39 -0.83
N ASP A 130 16.04 36.65 0.21
CA ASP A 130 14.59 36.85 0.14
C ASP A 130 14.23 37.97 -0.85
N GLY A 131 13.22 37.73 -1.70
CA GLY A 131 12.72 38.68 -2.70
C GLY A 131 13.71 39.03 -3.81
N SER A 132 14.90 38.43 -3.84
CA SER A 132 15.96 38.78 -4.79
C SER A 132 15.80 38.06 -6.13
N ARG A 133 16.31 38.68 -7.19
CA ARG A 133 16.46 38.07 -8.52
C ARG A 133 17.91 37.69 -8.77
N LEU A 134 18.15 36.42 -9.08
CA LEU A 134 19.47 35.87 -9.33
C LEU A 134 19.51 35.10 -10.66
N PRO A 135 20.60 35.19 -11.44
CA PRO A 135 20.77 34.34 -12.60
C PRO A 135 20.85 32.86 -12.22
N GLY A 136 21.36 32.53 -11.04
CA GLY A 136 21.53 31.18 -10.50
C GLY A 136 22.17 31.23 -9.11
N LEU A 137 22.41 30.10 -8.46
CA LEU A 137 23.17 30.02 -7.21
C LEU A 137 24.07 28.78 -7.18
N GLN A 138 25.38 28.97 -7.12
CA GLN A 138 26.35 27.86 -7.02
C GLN A 138 26.85 27.75 -5.59
N ALA A 139 26.49 26.69 -4.87
CA ALA A 139 26.82 26.47 -3.47
C ALA A 139 27.12 24.99 -3.16
N GLU A 140 27.77 24.32 -4.11
CA GLU A 140 28.27 22.95 -3.94
C GLU A 140 29.19 22.84 -2.72
N ARG A 141 28.99 21.84 -1.86
CA ARG A 141 29.78 21.63 -0.63
C ARG A 141 29.82 22.85 0.31
N LEU A 142 28.84 23.74 0.23
CA LEU A 142 28.69 24.84 1.18
C LEU A 142 28.42 24.28 2.58
N GLU A 143 29.11 24.82 3.59
CA GLU A 143 28.79 24.58 4.99
C GLU A 143 28.20 25.84 5.61
N ALA A 144 26.90 25.83 5.92
CA ALA A 144 26.24 26.92 6.63
C ALA A 144 25.89 26.48 8.05
N ARG A 145 26.29 27.26 9.06
CA ARG A 145 25.86 27.01 10.45
C ARG A 145 24.33 27.13 10.59
N GLY A 146 23.73 28.07 9.86
CA GLY A 146 22.29 28.23 9.74
C GLY A 146 21.77 27.75 8.38
N GLY A 147 20.86 28.53 7.79
CA GLY A 147 20.15 28.15 6.56
C GLY A 147 20.39 29.11 5.40
N ILE A 148 19.75 28.77 4.28
CA ILE A 148 19.62 29.60 3.09
C ILE A 148 18.14 29.98 2.95
N TYR A 149 17.87 31.28 2.85
CA TYR A 149 16.52 31.82 2.79
C TYR A 149 16.31 32.55 1.45
N LEU A 150 15.37 32.06 0.67
CA LEU A 150 15.08 32.44 -0.72
C LEU A 150 13.58 32.71 -0.90
N ARG A 151 12.90 33.21 0.13
CA ARG A 151 11.44 33.40 0.07
C ARG A 151 11.09 34.41 -0.99
N GLY A 152 10.21 34.03 -1.92
CA GLY A 152 9.82 34.87 -3.06
C GLY A 152 10.97 35.24 -4.00
N ALA A 153 12.11 34.55 -3.95
CA ALA A 153 13.23 34.80 -4.85
C ALA A 153 12.94 34.29 -6.28
N GLU A 154 13.50 34.96 -7.27
CA GLU A 154 13.44 34.56 -8.69
C GLU A 154 14.82 34.09 -9.15
N ILE A 155 14.94 32.86 -9.62
CA ILE A 155 16.21 32.23 -9.99
C ILE A 155 16.11 31.59 -11.38
N GLU A 156 16.98 32.01 -12.31
CA GLU A 156 16.82 31.69 -13.74
C GLU A 156 17.50 30.40 -14.22
N THR A 157 18.62 30.00 -13.61
CA THR A 157 19.43 28.82 -14.00
C THR A 157 19.61 27.80 -12.87
N GLY A 158 18.67 27.82 -11.91
CA GLY A 158 18.62 26.88 -10.79
C GLY A 158 19.60 27.15 -9.66
N ILE A 159 19.51 26.28 -8.65
CA ILE A 159 20.35 26.28 -7.45
C ILE A 159 21.10 24.96 -7.39
N ASN A 160 22.41 25.02 -7.15
CA ASN A 160 23.23 23.85 -6.92
C ASN A 160 23.79 23.84 -5.48
N LEU A 161 23.34 22.87 -4.70
CA LEU A 161 23.65 22.59 -3.30
C LEU A 161 24.14 21.15 -3.13
N ASP A 162 24.69 20.54 -4.18
CA ASP A 162 25.23 19.19 -4.10
C ASP A 162 26.24 19.10 -2.95
N GLN A 163 26.01 18.12 -2.07
CA GLN A 163 26.82 17.85 -0.88
C GLN A 163 26.98 19.04 0.09
N ALA A 164 26.07 20.01 0.05
CA ALA A 164 26.04 21.10 1.02
C ALA A 164 25.54 20.60 2.40
N ARG A 165 25.95 21.29 3.46
CA ARG A 165 25.55 21.03 4.85
C ARG A 165 25.01 22.30 5.48
N LEU A 166 23.73 22.30 5.82
CA LEU A 166 23.03 23.43 6.40
C LEU A 166 22.55 23.04 7.80
N GLY A 167 23.04 23.73 8.84
CA GLY A 167 22.54 23.53 10.21
C GLY A 167 21.11 24.04 10.43
N GLY A 168 20.61 24.88 9.51
CA GLY A 168 19.25 25.40 9.46
C GLY A 168 18.42 24.83 8.30
N ASN A 169 17.52 25.66 7.76
CA ASN A 169 16.61 25.28 6.69
C ASN A 169 17.12 25.73 5.32
N LEU A 170 16.70 25.03 4.27
CA LEU A 170 16.61 25.57 2.92
C LEU A 170 15.17 26.05 2.72
N GLU A 171 14.95 27.36 2.69
CA GLU A 171 13.60 27.95 2.63
C GLU A 171 13.40 28.68 1.31
N CYS A 172 12.57 28.11 0.44
CA CYS A 172 12.28 28.57 -0.91
C CYS A 172 10.78 28.86 -1.10
N ASP A 173 10.07 29.24 -0.03
CA ASP A 173 8.63 29.47 -0.08
C ASP A 173 8.27 30.59 -1.05
N GLY A 174 7.30 30.34 -1.93
CA GLY A 174 6.89 31.25 -2.99
C GLY A 174 7.97 31.59 -4.01
N ALA A 175 9.15 30.93 -3.97
CA ALA A 175 10.23 31.17 -4.92
C ALA A 175 9.88 30.65 -6.31
N ILE A 176 10.40 31.30 -7.34
CA ILE A 176 10.32 30.84 -8.73
C ILE A 176 11.72 30.44 -9.16
N ILE A 177 11.96 29.15 -9.33
CA ILE A 177 13.27 28.60 -9.68
C ILE A 177 13.12 27.86 -11.01
N SER A 178 13.84 28.33 -12.02
CA SER A 178 13.81 27.75 -13.36
C SER A 178 15.18 27.22 -13.74
N ASN A 179 15.21 26.12 -14.47
CA ASN A 179 16.39 25.64 -15.18
C ASN A 179 15.92 24.82 -16.39
N ARG A 180 16.27 25.27 -17.60
CA ARG A 180 15.81 24.61 -18.85
C ARG A 180 16.64 23.38 -19.22
N GLY A 181 17.86 23.25 -18.69
CA GLY A 181 18.81 22.22 -19.09
C GLY A 181 19.16 21.21 -18.00
N SER A 182 18.65 21.38 -16.79
CA SER A 182 18.91 20.50 -15.65
C SER A 182 17.87 20.74 -14.55
N TYR A 183 18.12 20.22 -13.34
CA TYR A 183 17.26 20.43 -12.19
C TYR A 183 17.19 21.91 -11.77
N ALA A 184 16.00 22.37 -11.41
CA ALA A 184 15.82 23.70 -10.84
C ALA A 184 16.46 23.79 -9.44
N LEU A 185 16.32 22.72 -8.65
CA LEU A 185 17.00 22.56 -7.37
C LEU A 185 17.84 21.28 -7.39
N GLN A 186 19.15 21.41 -7.36
CA GLN A 186 20.12 20.32 -7.33
C GLN A 186 20.71 20.24 -5.91
N GLY A 187 20.45 19.15 -5.19
CA GLY A 187 20.79 18.98 -3.77
C GLY A 187 21.10 17.52 -3.44
N ARG A 188 21.87 16.84 -4.30
CA ARG A 188 22.27 15.46 -4.09
C ARG A 188 23.21 15.35 -2.89
N GLY A 189 22.87 14.49 -1.94
CA GLY A 189 23.60 14.37 -0.68
C GLY A 189 23.56 15.61 0.19
N LEU A 190 22.54 16.47 0.04
CA LEU A 190 22.31 17.63 0.91
C LEU A 190 22.01 17.17 2.34
N GLU A 191 22.72 17.72 3.33
CA GLU A 191 22.41 17.55 4.75
C GLU A 191 21.75 18.85 5.25
N VAL A 192 20.49 18.80 5.68
CA VAL A 192 19.72 20.00 6.07
C VAL A 192 18.68 19.68 7.14
N ARG A 193 18.19 20.70 7.86
CA ARG A 193 17.06 20.50 8.78
C ARG A 193 15.75 20.30 8.04
N ASN A 194 15.31 21.30 7.27
CA ASN A 194 14.10 21.26 6.47
C ASN A 194 14.38 21.74 5.05
N VAL A 195 13.64 21.22 4.08
CA VAL A 195 13.49 21.81 2.75
C VAL A 195 12.06 22.31 2.62
N LEU A 196 11.88 23.62 2.55
CA LEU A 196 10.57 24.28 2.48
C LEU A 196 10.36 24.87 1.09
N LEU A 197 9.35 24.38 0.38
CA LEU A 197 8.98 24.71 -0.99
C LEU A 197 7.52 25.16 -1.07
N ARG A 198 6.98 25.77 0.00
CA ARG A 198 5.55 26.04 0.11
C ARG A 198 5.14 27.10 -0.91
N GLY A 199 4.21 26.75 -1.81
CA GLY A 199 3.80 27.61 -2.92
C GLY A 199 4.92 27.95 -3.92
N ALA A 200 6.05 27.25 -3.89
CA ALA A 200 7.16 27.47 -4.81
C ALA A 200 6.80 26.99 -6.22
N THR A 201 7.40 27.60 -7.25
CA THR A 201 7.31 27.15 -8.64
C THR A 201 8.69 26.68 -9.11
N LEU A 202 8.84 25.37 -9.34
CA LEU A 202 10.06 24.75 -9.87
C LEU A 202 9.85 24.37 -11.34
N ARG A 203 10.60 24.99 -12.25
CA ARG A 203 10.64 24.61 -13.67
C ARG A 203 11.94 23.88 -13.95
N GLY A 204 11.90 22.56 -13.98
CA GLY A 204 13.07 21.67 -14.04
C GLY A 204 13.15 20.71 -12.85
N GLY A 205 12.19 20.71 -11.93
CA GLY A 205 12.14 19.74 -10.83
C GLY A 205 13.22 19.94 -9.75
N ALA A 206 13.27 19.00 -8.81
CA ALA A 206 14.26 18.96 -7.74
C ALA A 206 14.92 17.59 -7.64
N ASN A 207 16.24 17.57 -7.42
CA ASN A 207 17.01 16.37 -7.14
C ASN A 207 17.58 16.45 -5.72
N LEU A 208 17.01 15.66 -4.83
CA LEU A 208 17.37 15.47 -3.43
C LEU A 208 17.82 14.02 -3.17
N SER A 209 18.36 13.34 -4.19
CA SER A 209 18.84 11.96 -4.06
C SER A 209 19.94 11.86 -2.98
N GLY A 210 19.79 10.89 -2.09
CA GLY A 210 20.68 10.67 -0.94
C GLY A 210 20.73 11.82 0.07
N ALA A 211 19.79 12.77 0.03
CA ALA A 211 19.73 13.85 1.01
C ALA A 211 19.33 13.35 2.41
N ILE A 212 19.79 14.04 3.45
CA ILE A 212 19.51 13.75 4.85
C ILE A 212 18.82 14.96 5.46
N LEU A 213 17.55 14.78 5.83
CA LEU A 213 16.69 15.80 6.40
C LEU A 213 16.44 15.50 7.87
N ALA A 214 16.81 16.43 8.76
CA ALA A 214 16.59 16.26 10.20
C ALA A 214 15.14 16.52 10.64
N ALA A 215 14.30 17.07 9.76
CA ALA A 215 12.88 17.29 9.93
C ALA A 215 12.19 17.05 8.57
N ASP A 216 11.51 18.03 7.97
CA ASP A 216 10.54 17.78 6.89
C ASP A 216 11.02 18.25 5.49
N LEU A 217 10.49 17.59 4.46
CA LEU A 217 10.37 18.12 3.09
C LEU A 217 8.93 18.59 2.90
N ASP A 218 8.71 19.91 2.88
CA ASP A 218 7.37 20.50 2.73
C ASP A 218 7.23 21.20 1.38
N ALA A 219 6.50 20.58 0.46
CA ALA A 219 6.14 21.11 -0.85
C ALA A 219 4.64 21.45 -0.95
N THR A 220 4.02 21.86 0.16
CA THR A 220 2.60 22.23 0.19
C THR A 220 2.28 23.30 -0.84
N GLY A 221 1.34 23.03 -1.73
CA GLY A 221 0.91 23.95 -2.79
C GLY A 221 1.97 24.26 -3.84
N ALA A 222 3.10 23.55 -3.86
CA ALA A 222 4.17 23.77 -4.85
C ALA A 222 3.73 23.37 -6.26
N GLY A 223 4.17 24.12 -7.26
CA GLY A 223 4.09 23.76 -8.68
C GLY A 223 5.44 23.24 -9.17
N ILE A 224 5.55 21.96 -9.49
CA ILE A 224 6.80 21.32 -9.91
C ILE A 224 6.63 20.77 -11.32
N GLN A 225 7.38 21.32 -12.27
CA GLN A 225 7.48 20.81 -13.65
C GLN A 225 8.79 20.07 -13.81
N ALA A 226 8.72 18.84 -14.31
CA ALA A 226 9.87 17.97 -14.46
C ALA A 226 10.97 18.52 -15.37
N PHE A 227 12.20 18.10 -15.06
CA PHE A 227 13.26 17.99 -16.05
C PHE A 227 13.18 16.60 -16.68
N GLU A 228 13.07 16.55 -18.01
CA GLU A 228 12.72 15.33 -18.75
C GLU A 228 11.42 14.68 -18.24
N ARG A 229 11.53 13.62 -17.42
CA ARG A 229 10.39 12.94 -16.79
C ARG A 229 10.38 13.05 -15.27
N MET A 230 11.42 13.62 -14.67
CA MET A 230 11.61 13.62 -13.22
C MET A 230 11.26 14.98 -12.63
N ALA A 231 10.24 15.02 -11.76
CA ALA A 231 9.82 16.23 -11.08
C ALA A 231 10.45 16.35 -9.69
N LEU A 232 10.49 15.26 -8.93
CA LEU A 232 11.14 15.18 -7.64
C LEU A 232 11.89 13.86 -7.53
N ASP A 233 13.22 13.92 -7.60
CA ASP A 233 14.08 12.77 -7.36
C ASP A 233 14.55 12.79 -5.90
N ALA A 234 14.00 11.91 -5.09
CA ALA A 234 14.34 11.71 -3.68
C ALA A 234 14.67 10.23 -3.42
N ASP A 235 15.34 9.58 -4.36
CA ASP A 235 15.91 8.25 -4.19
C ASP A 235 16.88 8.23 -3.00
N GLU A 236 16.77 7.22 -2.13
CA GLU A 236 17.57 7.08 -0.91
C GLU A 236 17.50 8.27 0.06
N LEU A 237 16.43 9.09 0.01
CA LEU A 237 16.19 10.17 0.96
C LEU A 237 16.04 9.62 2.39
N ALA A 238 16.80 10.17 3.33
CA ALA A 238 16.62 9.91 4.76
C ALA A 238 15.98 11.11 5.45
N CYS A 239 14.69 11.00 5.78
CA CYS A 239 13.89 12.06 6.37
C CYS A 239 13.44 11.68 7.78
N ARG A 240 13.89 12.43 8.79
CA ARG A 240 13.48 12.23 10.20
C ARG A 240 12.05 12.70 10.48
N GLY A 241 11.49 13.50 9.58
CA GLY A 241 10.10 13.94 9.61
C GLY A 241 9.32 13.36 8.43
N SER A 242 8.51 14.21 7.81
CA SER A 242 7.56 13.86 6.77
C SER A 242 7.95 14.41 5.40
N VAL A 243 7.44 13.78 4.35
CA VAL A 243 7.38 14.35 3.00
C VAL A 243 5.95 14.81 2.76
N VAL A 244 5.75 16.12 2.63
CA VAL A 244 4.43 16.74 2.52
C VAL A 244 4.26 17.31 1.11
N LEU A 245 3.35 16.71 0.33
CA LEU A 245 3.01 17.10 -1.04
C LEU A 245 1.58 17.68 -1.12
N ARG A 246 1.05 18.17 0.00
CA ARG A 246 -0.34 18.58 0.12
C ARG A 246 -0.71 19.64 -0.93
N SER A 247 -1.75 19.38 -1.71
CA SER A 247 -2.21 20.28 -2.78
C SER A 247 -1.11 20.69 -3.79
N ALA A 248 0.00 19.94 -3.87
CA ALA A 248 1.06 20.17 -4.83
C ALA A 248 0.57 19.80 -6.25
N ARG A 249 1.06 20.53 -7.25
CA ARG A 249 0.82 20.28 -8.67
C ARG A 249 2.12 19.86 -9.31
N ILE A 250 2.23 18.56 -9.60
CA ILE A 250 3.48 17.94 -10.05
C ILE A 250 3.25 17.37 -11.46
N ASN A 251 4.05 17.82 -12.42
CA ASN A 251 4.09 17.27 -13.77
C ASN A 251 5.41 16.50 -13.93
N GLY A 252 5.32 15.17 -13.99
CA GLY A 252 6.43 14.22 -13.98
C GLY A 252 6.43 13.29 -12.76
N GLU A 253 7.44 12.44 -12.70
CA GLU A 253 7.64 11.42 -11.67
C GLU A 253 8.08 12.02 -10.34
N VAL A 254 7.49 11.52 -9.25
CA VAL A 254 8.00 11.65 -7.89
C VAL A 254 8.63 10.32 -7.48
N ARG A 255 9.95 10.30 -7.29
CA ARG A 255 10.69 9.10 -6.94
C ARG A 255 11.20 9.18 -5.50
N LEU A 256 10.86 8.17 -4.72
CA LEU A 256 11.19 7.94 -3.31
C LEU A 256 11.67 6.48 -3.12
N THR A 257 12.32 5.93 -4.14
CA THR A 257 12.88 4.58 -4.09
C THR A 257 13.84 4.46 -2.92
N SER A 258 13.73 3.38 -2.14
CA SER A 258 14.56 3.15 -0.94
C SER A 258 14.59 4.31 0.08
N ALA A 259 13.66 5.27 0.02
CA ALA A 259 13.61 6.39 0.95
C ALA A 259 13.17 5.91 2.33
N ALA A 260 13.72 6.51 3.39
CA ALA A 260 13.37 6.22 4.77
C ALA A 260 12.76 7.48 5.41
N LEU A 261 11.47 7.44 5.68
CA LEU A 261 10.71 8.49 6.33
C LEU A 261 10.29 8.02 7.73
N ASP A 262 10.75 8.69 8.77
CA ASP A 262 10.32 8.40 10.14
C ASP A 262 8.90 8.94 10.43
N GLY A 263 8.45 9.93 9.65
CA GLY A 263 7.10 10.48 9.68
C GLY A 263 6.23 9.96 8.53
N ASP A 264 5.48 10.88 7.94
CA ASP A 264 4.41 10.60 6.99
C ASP A 264 4.81 10.90 5.53
N LEU A 265 4.13 10.26 4.60
CA LEU A 265 4.05 10.67 3.20
C LEU A 265 2.65 11.23 2.93
N ASP A 266 2.51 12.55 2.90
CA ASP A 266 1.22 13.23 2.75
C ASP A 266 0.99 13.71 1.31
N CYS A 267 0.20 12.96 0.54
CA CYS A 267 -0.23 13.33 -0.81
C CYS A 267 -1.64 13.94 -0.85
N SER A 268 -2.18 14.43 0.28
CA SER A 268 -3.56 14.92 0.37
C SER A 268 -3.83 16.06 -0.63
N GLY A 269 -4.82 15.86 -1.50
CA GLY A 269 -5.19 16.83 -2.55
C GLY A 269 -4.11 17.11 -3.61
N ALA A 270 -3.01 16.35 -3.63
CA ALA A 270 -1.95 16.49 -4.62
C ALA A 270 -2.43 16.05 -6.01
N THR A 271 -1.97 16.71 -7.06
CA THR A 271 -2.16 16.27 -8.45
C THR A 271 -0.79 15.94 -9.04
N VAL A 272 -0.57 14.66 -9.37
CA VAL A 272 0.67 14.17 -9.99
C VAL A 272 0.33 13.59 -11.36
N GLU A 273 0.90 14.17 -12.41
CA GLU A 273 0.63 13.77 -13.79
C GLU A 273 1.92 13.29 -14.47
N ASN A 274 2.00 11.99 -14.77
CA ASN A 274 3.05 11.37 -15.57
C ASN A 274 2.46 10.24 -16.41
N ALA A 275 1.58 10.59 -17.34
CA ALA A 275 0.81 9.65 -18.14
C ALA A 275 1.73 8.66 -18.89
N GLY A 276 1.45 7.35 -18.75
CA GLY A 276 2.24 6.28 -19.34
C GLY A 276 3.55 5.94 -18.60
N GLY A 277 3.90 6.70 -17.54
CA GLY A 277 5.05 6.46 -16.67
C GLY A 277 4.65 6.16 -15.22
N ALA A 278 5.62 6.29 -14.31
CA ALA A 278 5.40 6.25 -12.87
C ALA A 278 5.05 7.66 -12.36
N ALA A 279 3.87 7.84 -11.77
CA ALA A 279 3.51 9.09 -11.12
C ALA A 279 4.25 9.22 -9.78
N VAL A 280 4.13 8.20 -8.94
CA VAL A 280 4.78 8.14 -7.62
C VAL A 280 5.40 6.76 -7.44
N GLU A 281 6.71 6.74 -7.20
CA GLU A 281 7.52 5.53 -7.03
C GLU A 281 8.11 5.51 -5.62
N VAL A 282 7.70 4.55 -4.79
CA VAL A 282 8.14 4.38 -3.38
C VAL A 282 8.67 2.96 -3.15
N SER A 283 9.12 2.28 -4.21
CA SER A 283 9.59 0.89 -4.10
C SER A 283 10.74 0.76 -3.12
N ARG A 284 10.66 -0.24 -2.24
CA ARG A 284 11.58 -0.49 -1.11
C ARG A 284 11.69 0.66 -0.10
N GLY A 285 10.85 1.68 -0.19
CA GLY A 285 10.80 2.77 0.78
C GLY A 285 10.17 2.34 2.10
N VAL A 286 10.52 3.05 3.16
CA VAL A 286 9.96 2.91 4.51
C VAL A 286 9.27 4.22 4.88
N VAL A 287 7.97 4.15 5.17
CA VAL A 287 7.18 5.24 5.74
C VAL A 287 6.72 4.77 7.11
N ALA A 288 7.43 5.16 8.16
CA ALA A 288 7.16 4.66 9.52
C ALA A 288 5.80 5.16 10.05
N GLY A 289 5.39 6.36 9.65
CA GLY A 289 4.08 6.93 9.93
C GLY A 289 3.02 6.52 8.90
N ALA A 290 2.24 7.50 8.47
CA ALA A 290 1.09 7.33 7.60
C ALA A 290 1.40 7.67 6.14
N PHE A 291 0.79 6.91 5.22
CA PHE A 291 0.64 7.29 3.81
C PHE A 291 -0.76 7.87 3.60
N PHE A 292 -0.85 9.16 3.25
CA PHE A 292 -2.12 9.84 2.99
C PHE A 292 -2.39 9.97 1.50
N LEU A 293 -3.49 9.39 1.04
CA LEU A 293 -3.99 9.49 -0.34
C LEU A 293 -5.49 9.81 -0.33
N ARG A 294 -5.81 11.07 0.01
CA ARG A 294 -7.18 11.54 0.31
C ARG A 294 -7.42 12.99 -0.16
N HIS A 295 -8.59 13.54 0.14
CA HIS A 295 -8.97 14.91 -0.17
C HIS A 295 -8.86 15.23 -1.68
N GLY A 296 -9.32 14.31 -2.53
CA GLY A 296 -9.31 14.50 -3.98
C GLY A 296 -7.93 14.45 -4.64
N ALA A 297 -6.93 13.83 -3.99
CA ALA A 297 -5.65 13.53 -4.61
C ALA A 297 -5.85 12.77 -5.94
N ARG A 298 -5.08 13.14 -6.97
CA ARG A 298 -5.19 12.58 -8.32
C ARG A 298 -3.80 12.19 -8.83
N LEU A 299 -3.62 10.90 -9.07
CA LEU A 299 -2.41 10.35 -9.67
C LEU A 299 -2.77 9.86 -11.08
N ASP A 300 -2.20 10.47 -12.12
CA ASP A 300 -2.32 10.03 -13.50
C ASP A 300 -1.01 9.39 -13.95
N GLY A 301 -0.94 8.06 -13.86
CA GLY A 301 0.28 7.27 -13.99
C GLY A 301 0.41 6.25 -12.85
N THR A 302 1.48 5.46 -12.89
CA THR A 302 1.65 4.33 -11.98
C THR A 302 2.00 4.79 -10.56
N LEU A 303 1.29 4.28 -9.55
CA LEU A 303 1.69 4.29 -8.14
C LEU A 303 2.37 2.96 -7.81
N ALA A 304 3.68 3.02 -7.62
CA ALA A 304 4.51 1.86 -7.33
C ALA A 304 4.91 1.85 -5.85
N LEU A 305 4.43 0.84 -5.12
CA LEU A 305 4.74 0.61 -3.69
C LEU A 305 5.45 -0.74 -3.51
N THR A 306 6.16 -1.20 -4.53
CA THR A 306 6.72 -2.57 -4.55
C THR A 306 7.76 -2.74 -3.46
N GLY A 307 7.52 -3.66 -2.53
CA GLY A 307 8.40 -3.89 -1.38
C GLY A 307 8.47 -2.72 -0.38
N ALA A 308 7.55 -1.75 -0.45
CA ALA A 308 7.47 -0.67 0.53
C ALA A 308 6.97 -1.17 1.89
N SER A 309 7.33 -0.48 2.96
CA SER A 309 6.80 -0.69 4.32
C SER A 309 6.16 0.59 4.83
N ILE A 310 4.87 0.54 5.15
CA ILE A 310 4.07 1.71 5.55
C ILE A 310 3.47 1.44 6.94
N GLY A 311 3.48 2.42 7.84
CA GLY A 311 2.82 2.28 9.15
C GLY A 311 1.31 2.14 9.00
N THR A 312 0.65 3.20 8.53
CA THR A 312 -0.80 3.21 8.28
C THR A 312 -1.13 3.81 6.92
N ILE A 313 -2.27 3.41 6.34
CA ILE A 313 -2.79 3.98 5.09
C ILE A 313 -4.06 4.75 5.41
N HIS A 314 -4.09 6.02 5.02
CA HIS A 314 -5.27 6.89 5.10
C HIS A 314 -5.70 7.25 3.69
N ASP A 315 -6.81 6.70 3.23
CA ASP A 315 -7.16 6.76 1.82
C ASP A 315 -8.64 7.04 1.53
N GLU A 316 -8.88 7.59 0.35
CA GLU A 316 -10.19 7.65 -0.29
C GLU A 316 -10.18 6.76 -1.55
N ALA A 317 -11.23 5.96 -1.73
CA ALA A 317 -11.28 4.97 -2.82
C ALA A 317 -11.12 5.59 -4.23
N VAL A 318 -11.52 6.86 -4.38
CA VAL A 318 -11.44 7.64 -5.63
C VAL A 318 -10.06 8.18 -5.94
N CYS A 319 -9.15 8.25 -4.96
CA CYS A 319 -7.81 8.85 -5.11
C CYS A 319 -6.76 7.86 -5.60
N TRP A 320 -7.05 6.56 -5.53
CA TRP A 320 -6.19 5.52 -6.10
C TRP A 320 -6.16 5.60 -7.64
N PRO A 321 -5.02 5.22 -8.26
CA PRO A 321 -4.87 5.28 -9.70
C PRO A 321 -5.76 4.25 -10.41
N LYS A 322 -5.81 4.34 -11.74
CA LYS A 322 -6.66 3.49 -12.58
C LYS A 322 -6.22 2.02 -12.51
N PRO A 323 -7.10 1.06 -12.85
CA PRO A 323 -6.71 -0.33 -12.98
C PRO A 323 -5.49 -0.51 -13.90
N GLY A 324 -4.49 -1.23 -13.43
CA GLY A 324 -3.21 -1.48 -14.08
C GLY A 324 -2.10 -0.47 -13.80
N GLU A 325 -2.40 0.55 -12.99
CA GLU A 325 -1.46 1.60 -12.55
C GLU A 325 -1.15 1.54 -11.05
N LEU A 326 -1.48 0.43 -10.37
CA LEU A 326 -1.17 0.20 -8.96
C LEU A 326 -0.29 -1.04 -8.80
N LEU A 327 0.83 -0.91 -8.09
CA LEU A 327 1.73 -2.02 -7.77
C LEU A 327 1.92 -2.14 -6.25
N LEU A 328 1.47 -3.25 -5.67
CA LEU A 328 1.58 -3.54 -4.23
C LEU A 328 2.39 -4.80 -3.94
N ASN A 329 3.09 -5.36 -4.93
CA ASN A 329 3.84 -6.60 -4.74
C ASN A 329 4.87 -6.45 -3.61
N ARG A 330 4.81 -7.30 -2.60
CA ARG A 330 5.64 -7.25 -1.38
C ARG A 330 5.45 -5.99 -0.51
N CYS A 331 4.49 -5.13 -0.82
CA CYS A 331 4.13 -4.00 0.02
C CYS A 331 3.58 -4.50 1.36
N ARG A 332 4.03 -3.88 2.46
CA ARG A 332 3.57 -4.13 3.82
C ARG A 332 2.98 -2.86 4.39
N TYR A 333 1.85 -2.99 5.08
CA TYR A 333 1.18 -1.88 5.75
C TYR A 333 0.50 -2.38 7.02
N GLY A 334 0.43 -1.56 8.07
CA GLY A 334 -0.06 -1.97 9.39
C GLY A 334 -1.57 -1.86 9.58
N ALA A 335 -2.20 -0.79 9.10
CA ALA A 335 -3.64 -0.58 9.25
C ALA A 335 -4.21 0.36 8.18
N PHE A 336 -5.53 0.32 8.00
CA PHE A 336 -6.29 1.33 7.27
C PHE A 336 -7.03 2.24 8.26
N ILE A 337 -6.92 3.55 8.06
CA ILE A 337 -7.60 4.57 8.88
C ILE A 337 -8.35 5.52 7.94
N ASP A 338 -9.51 6.02 8.36
CA ASP A 338 -10.41 6.92 7.60
C ASP A 338 -11.01 6.34 6.29
N GLY A 339 -10.42 5.30 5.72
CA GLY A 339 -10.90 4.59 4.52
C GLY A 339 -11.80 3.39 4.83
N PRO A 340 -12.36 2.73 3.80
CA PRO A 340 -13.21 1.55 3.96
C PRO A 340 -12.45 0.38 4.60
N VAL A 341 -13.05 -0.29 5.58
CA VAL A 341 -12.47 -1.43 6.29
C VAL A 341 -13.38 -2.65 6.13
N ASP A 342 -13.64 -3.00 4.88
CA ASP A 342 -14.44 -4.17 4.49
C ASP A 342 -13.77 -4.96 3.36
N ALA A 343 -14.05 -6.26 3.29
CA ALA A 343 -13.42 -7.13 2.29
C ALA A 343 -13.78 -6.76 0.85
N GLU A 344 -14.99 -6.29 0.57
CA GLU A 344 -15.45 -5.99 -0.78
C GLU A 344 -14.64 -4.84 -1.39
N SER A 345 -14.59 -3.71 -0.68
CA SER A 345 -13.84 -2.52 -1.07
C SER A 345 -12.34 -2.81 -1.22
N ARG A 346 -11.75 -3.54 -0.28
CA ARG A 346 -10.29 -3.82 -0.30
C ARG A 346 -9.90 -4.88 -1.32
N LEU A 347 -10.77 -5.84 -1.63
CA LEU A 347 -10.56 -6.75 -2.74
C LEU A 347 -10.68 -6.04 -4.08
N ALA A 348 -11.61 -5.10 -4.23
CA ALA A 348 -11.71 -4.25 -5.42
C ALA A 348 -10.45 -3.39 -5.59
N TRP A 349 -9.91 -2.85 -4.49
CA TRP A 349 -8.62 -2.15 -4.48
C TRP A 349 -7.46 -3.05 -4.92
N LEU A 350 -7.32 -4.26 -4.36
CA LEU A 350 -6.27 -5.21 -4.78
C LEU A 350 -6.41 -5.64 -6.26
N ALA A 351 -7.65 -5.76 -6.76
CA ALA A 351 -7.96 -6.12 -8.14
C ALA A 351 -7.60 -5.02 -9.16
N ARG A 352 -7.23 -3.82 -8.71
CA ARG A 352 -6.66 -2.78 -9.58
C ARG A 352 -5.25 -3.13 -10.08
N GLN A 353 -4.57 -4.10 -9.46
CA GLN A 353 -3.27 -4.55 -9.93
C GLN A 353 -3.42 -5.40 -11.21
N SER A 354 -2.45 -5.33 -12.11
CA SER A 354 -2.38 -6.19 -13.32
C SER A 354 -1.05 -6.97 -13.38
N PRO A 355 -0.94 -8.10 -12.64
CA PRO A 355 0.26 -8.94 -12.65
C PRO A 355 0.69 -9.37 -14.07
N GLU A 356 -0.27 -9.56 -14.97
CA GLU A 356 -0.05 -10.05 -16.33
C GLU A 356 0.79 -9.07 -17.17
N ARG A 357 0.68 -7.75 -16.89
CA ARG A 357 1.50 -6.71 -17.51
C ARG A 357 2.99 -6.88 -17.18
N TRP A 358 3.30 -7.60 -16.11
CA TRP A 358 4.63 -7.83 -15.57
C TRP A 358 5.08 -9.29 -15.71
N GLY A 359 4.41 -10.08 -16.54
CA GLY A 359 4.78 -11.47 -16.81
C GLY A 359 4.46 -12.45 -15.68
N GLU A 360 3.60 -12.05 -14.73
CA GLU A 360 3.20 -12.85 -13.58
C GLU A 360 1.72 -13.20 -13.67
N ASP A 361 1.35 -14.43 -13.29
CA ASP A 361 -0.05 -14.87 -13.35
C ASP A 361 -0.89 -14.37 -12.16
N PHE A 362 -0.24 -14.25 -10.98
CA PHE A 362 -0.92 -13.89 -9.73
C PHE A 362 0.10 -13.57 -8.62
N TRP A 363 -0.17 -12.55 -7.81
CA TRP A 363 0.60 -12.24 -6.61
C TRP A 363 -0.19 -12.61 -5.35
N PRO A 364 0.19 -13.68 -4.62
CA PRO A 364 -0.50 -14.07 -3.39
C PRO A 364 -0.27 -13.12 -2.21
N GLN A 365 0.93 -12.53 -2.12
CA GLN A 365 1.35 -11.75 -0.95
C GLN A 365 0.45 -10.55 -0.64
N PRO A 366 -0.02 -9.72 -1.59
CA PRO A 366 -0.91 -8.60 -1.29
C PRO A 366 -2.20 -9.01 -0.57
N TYR A 367 -2.73 -10.20 -0.89
CA TYR A 367 -3.93 -10.74 -0.25
C TYR A 367 -3.64 -11.29 1.15
N GLU A 368 -2.48 -11.95 1.34
CA GLU A 368 -2.05 -12.40 2.67
C GLU A 368 -1.79 -11.22 3.60
N GLN A 369 -1.17 -10.14 3.10
CA GLN A 369 -0.96 -8.90 3.85
C GLN A 369 -2.30 -8.29 4.28
N LEU A 370 -3.25 -8.12 3.35
CA LEU A 370 -4.57 -7.59 3.67
C LEU A 370 -5.29 -8.43 4.73
N ALA A 371 -5.25 -9.75 4.61
CA ALA A 371 -5.88 -10.65 5.57
C ALA A 371 -5.16 -10.68 6.94
N ALA A 372 -3.84 -10.43 6.99
CA ALA A 372 -3.12 -10.23 8.24
C ALA A 372 -3.58 -8.93 8.93
N VAL A 373 -3.60 -7.83 8.19
CA VAL A 373 -4.05 -6.51 8.68
C VAL A 373 -5.48 -6.55 9.19
N PHE A 374 -6.41 -7.15 8.45
CA PHE A 374 -7.79 -7.32 8.92
C PHE A 374 -7.89 -8.14 10.21
N ARG A 375 -7.05 -9.17 10.40
CA ARG A 375 -7.03 -9.92 11.66
C ARG A 375 -6.52 -9.07 12.82
N GLU A 376 -5.44 -8.32 12.61
CA GLU A 376 -4.88 -7.41 13.61
C GLU A 376 -5.86 -6.28 13.99
N MET A 377 -6.64 -5.80 13.02
CA MET A 377 -7.72 -4.82 13.23
C MET A 377 -9.01 -5.43 13.82
N GLY A 378 -9.10 -6.74 14.02
CA GLY A 378 -10.29 -7.42 14.59
C GLY A 378 -11.37 -7.84 13.58
N HIS A 379 -11.15 -7.66 12.28
CA HIS A 379 -12.06 -8.01 11.17
C HIS A 379 -11.83 -9.44 10.67
N GLY A 380 -12.09 -10.44 11.52
CA GLY A 380 -11.80 -11.85 11.21
C GLY A 380 -12.60 -12.45 10.05
N GLU A 381 -13.87 -12.05 9.88
CA GLU A 381 -14.72 -12.53 8.78
C GLU A 381 -14.27 -11.97 7.42
N ASP A 382 -13.91 -10.69 7.38
CA ASP A 382 -13.35 -10.03 6.20
C ASP A 382 -12.01 -10.64 5.81
N ALA A 383 -11.10 -10.86 6.78
CA ALA A 383 -9.84 -11.55 6.55
C ALA A 383 -10.05 -12.94 5.94
N SER A 384 -11.04 -13.68 6.43
CA SER A 384 -11.37 -15.00 5.89
C SER A 384 -11.90 -14.92 4.46
N THR A 385 -12.72 -13.90 4.16
CA THR A 385 -13.25 -13.63 2.82
C THR A 385 -12.14 -13.27 1.83
N VAL A 386 -11.17 -12.45 2.23
CA VAL A 386 -9.98 -12.13 1.43
C VAL A 386 -9.19 -13.40 1.08
N LEU A 387 -8.97 -14.28 2.06
CA LEU A 387 -8.21 -15.51 1.83
C LEU A 387 -8.97 -16.52 0.95
N VAL A 388 -10.30 -16.56 1.01
CA VAL A 388 -11.11 -17.35 0.06
C VAL A 388 -10.90 -16.88 -1.38
N VAL A 389 -10.87 -15.56 -1.60
CA VAL A 389 -10.62 -14.99 -2.93
C VAL A 389 -9.19 -15.25 -3.38
N LYS A 390 -8.20 -15.11 -2.50
CA LYS A 390 -6.81 -15.49 -2.76
C LYS A 390 -6.70 -16.94 -3.23
N GLU A 391 -7.27 -17.89 -2.48
CA GLU A 391 -7.25 -19.33 -2.84
C GLU A 391 -7.90 -19.58 -4.21
N ARG A 392 -9.02 -18.91 -4.49
CA ARG A 392 -9.71 -19.02 -5.79
C ARG A 392 -8.81 -18.56 -6.94
N LEU A 393 -8.14 -17.42 -6.80
CA LEU A 393 -7.26 -16.85 -7.82
C LEU A 393 -5.98 -17.68 -7.99
N GLN A 394 -5.34 -18.06 -6.88
CA GLN A 394 -4.13 -18.89 -6.88
C GLN A 394 -4.36 -20.25 -7.55
N ARG A 395 -5.49 -20.90 -7.25
CA ARG A 395 -5.88 -22.17 -7.88
C ARG A 395 -6.23 -22.00 -9.35
N ARG A 396 -6.87 -20.89 -9.74
CA ARG A 396 -7.11 -20.56 -11.15
C ARG A 396 -5.78 -20.41 -11.91
N ALA A 397 -4.81 -19.68 -11.37
CA ALA A 397 -3.48 -19.55 -11.94
C ALA A 397 -2.76 -20.91 -12.03
N ARG A 398 -2.84 -21.75 -10.99
CA ARG A 398 -2.30 -23.13 -11.02
C ARG A 398 -2.92 -23.99 -12.13
N ARG A 399 -4.23 -23.88 -12.35
CA ARG A 399 -4.91 -24.60 -13.44
C ARG A 399 -4.51 -24.09 -14.82
N GLY A 400 -4.25 -22.78 -14.95
CA GLY A 400 -3.72 -22.17 -16.18
C GLY A 400 -2.37 -22.79 -16.57
N ARG A 401 -1.50 -23.02 -15.58
CA ARG A 401 -0.18 -23.66 -15.76
C ARG A 401 -0.20 -25.16 -16.02
N ALA A 402 -1.32 -25.85 -15.81
CA ALA A 402 -1.40 -27.29 -16.02
C ALA A 402 -1.50 -27.61 -17.52
N GLU A 403 -0.53 -28.34 -18.06
CA GLU A 403 -0.49 -28.71 -19.49
C GLU A 403 -1.50 -29.80 -19.86
N SER A 404 -1.71 -30.79 -18.98
CA SER A 404 -2.62 -31.91 -19.22
C SER A 404 -4.09 -31.52 -19.06
N PRO A 405 -4.95 -31.77 -20.07
CA PRO A 405 -6.38 -31.46 -20.00
C PRO A 405 -7.10 -32.29 -18.93
N ILE A 406 -6.71 -33.56 -18.74
CA ILE A 406 -7.29 -34.45 -17.72
C ILE A 406 -6.95 -33.93 -16.32
N TRP A 407 -5.69 -33.56 -16.09
CA TRP A 407 -5.26 -33.04 -14.80
C TRP A 407 -5.93 -31.70 -14.48
N ARG A 408 -6.09 -30.83 -15.48
CA ARG A 408 -6.82 -29.56 -15.36
C ARG A 408 -8.29 -29.79 -14.97
N ALA A 409 -8.95 -30.79 -15.56
CA ALA A 409 -10.33 -31.16 -15.22
C ALA A 409 -10.45 -31.70 -13.79
N LEU A 410 -9.53 -32.59 -13.36
CA LEU A 410 -9.50 -33.11 -12.00
C LEU A 410 -9.29 -32.00 -10.96
N LEU A 411 -8.36 -31.08 -11.22
CA LEU A 411 -8.14 -29.91 -10.36
C LEU A 411 -9.38 -29.02 -10.28
N PHE A 412 -10.06 -28.78 -11.41
CA PHE A 412 -11.29 -28.00 -11.43
C PHE A 412 -12.39 -28.62 -10.55
N ILE A 413 -12.60 -29.93 -10.63
CA ILE A 413 -13.59 -30.65 -9.82
C ILE A 413 -13.21 -30.58 -8.33
N ALA A 414 -11.96 -30.91 -7.99
CA ALA A 414 -11.47 -30.90 -6.62
C ALA A 414 -11.55 -29.51 -5.98
N ASP A 415 -11.11 -28.47 -6.70
CA ASP A 415 -11.19 -27.07 -6.25
C ASP A 415 -12.65 -26.63 -6.08
N GLY A 416 -13.55 -27.05 -6.98
CA GLY A 416 -14.98 -26.77 -6.88
C GLY A 416 -15.61 -27.36 -5.62
N ILE A 417 -15.32 -28.63 -5.32
CA ILE A 417 -15.80 -29.30 -4.11
C ILE A 417 -15.31 -28.56 -2.85
N LEU A 418 -14.02 -28.24 -2.76
CA LEU A 418 -13.45 -27.51 -1.62
C LEU A 418 -14.02 -26.09 -1.48
N GLY A 419 -14.24 -25.41 -2.60
CA GLY A 419 -14.83 -24.07 -2.62
C GLY A 419 -16.27 -24.05 -2.10
N ILE A 420 -17.10 -25.02 -2.51
CA ILE A 420 -18.52 -25.10 -2.14
C ILE A 420 -18.71 -25.61 -0.70
N THR A 421 -17.94 -26.63 -0.29
CA THR A 421 -18.16 -27.32 0.98
C THR A 421 -17.48 -26.65 2.17
N LEU A 422 -16.33 -26.01 1.95
CA LEU A 422 -15.46 -25.49 3.02
C LEU A 422 -15.03 -24.03 2.82
N GLY A 423 -15.36 -23.41 1.69
CA GLY A 423 -14.73 -22.14 1.29
C GLY A 423 -13.21 -22.27 1.30
N TYR A 424 -12.66 -23.34 0.71
CA TYR A 424 -11.21 -23.65 0.75
C TYR A 424 -10.62 -23.77 2.16
N GLY A 425 -11.41 -24.27 3.13
CA GLY A 425 -10.97 -24.46 4.52
C GLY A 425 -11.06 -23.21 5.40
N ARG A 426 -11.60 -22.10 4.86
CA ARG A 426 -11.75 -20.83 5.59
C ARG A 426 -13.15 -20.65 6.20
N ARG A 427 -14.14 -21.49 5.82
CA ARG A 427 -15.53 -21.43 6.32
C ARG A 427 -16.02 -22.83 6.74
N PRO A 428 -15.53 -23.41 7.85
CA PRO A 428 -15.84 -24.80 8.23
C PRO A 428 -17.32 -25.05 8.55
N LEU A 429 -18.06 -24.03 8.98
CA LEU A 429 -19.51 -24.14 9.25
C LEU A 429 -20.33 -24.48 7.99
N LEU A 430 -19.82 -24.23 6.79
CA LEU A 430 -20.47 -24.66 5.55
C LEU A 430 -20.54 -26.19 5.46
N ALA A 431 -19.54 -26.92 5.95
CA ALA A 431 -19.57 -28.37 5.95
C ALA A 431 -20.70 -28.91 6.85
N VAL A 432 -20.95 -28.26 7.99
CA VAL A 432 -22.08 -28.57 8.87
C VAL A 432 -23.41 -28.27 8.18
N ALA A 433 -23.53 -27.12 7.50
CA ALA A 433 -24.72 -26.78 6.74
C ALA A 433 -25.01 -27.81 5.63
N TRP A 434 -23.97 -28.28 4.92
CA TRP A 434 -24.09 -29.36 3.93
C TRP A 434 -24.49 -30.70 4.56
N LEU A 435 -23.95 -31.05 5.73
CA LEU A 435 -24.38 -32.24 6.47
C LEU A 435 -25.86 -32.15 6.85
N VAL A 436 -26.33 -31.00 7.35
CA VAL A 436 -27.74 -30.78 7.68
C VAL A 436 -28.61 -30.87 6.42
N PHE A 437 -28.20 -30.25 5.32
CA PHE A 437 -28.91 -30.35 4.04
C PHE A 437 -29.00 -31.80 3.55
N CYS A 438 -27.89 -32.53 3.54
CA CYS A 438 -27.86 -33.95 3.16
C CYS A 438 -28.74 -34.79 4.09
N TRP A 439 -28.76 -34.49 5.39
CA TRP A 439 -29.61 -35.19 6.35
C TRP A 439 -31.10 -35.02 6.04
N PHE A 440 -31.57 -33.80 5.76
CA PHE A 440 -32.96 -33.55 5.35
C PHE A 440 -33.28 -34.16 3.99
N ALA A 441 -32.38 -34.04 3.02
CA ALA A 441 -32.54 -34.66 1.70
C ALA A 441 -32.67 -36.19 1.82
N GLY A 442 -31.81 -36.82 2.63
CA GLY A 442 -31.86 -38.25 2.87
C GLY A 442 -33.12 -38.67 3.61
N THR A 443 -33.59 -37.87 4.57
CA THR A 443 -34.87 -38.11 5.25
C THR A 443 -36.01 -38.16 4.25
N ALA A 444 -36.06 -37.23 3.28
CA ALA A 444 -37.09 -37.22 2.23
C ALA A 444 -36.99 -38.44 1.31
N VAL A 445 -35.78 -38.82 0.86
CA VAL A 445 -35.58 -39.99 -0.01
C VAL A 445 -35.98 -41.29 0.70
N PHE A 446 -35.57 -41.47 1.95
CA PHE A 446 -35.88 -42.68 2.71
C PHE A 446 -37.33 -42.74 3.16
N PHE A 447 -37.97 -41.60 3.45
CA PHE A 447 -39.40 -41.52 3.70
C PHE A 447 -40.20 -41.91 2.44
N TYR A 448 -39.80 -41.40 1.27
CA TYR A 448 -40.40 -41.83 0.01
C TYR A 448 -40.21 -43.34 -0.24
N ALA A 449 -39.01 -43.87 0.04
CA ALA A 449 -38.74 -45.30 -0.07
C ALA A 449 -39.63 -46.14 0.86
N GLU A 450 -39.86 -45.67 2.09
CA GLU A 450 -40.80 -46.31 3.03
C GLU A 450 -42.23 -46.31 2.50
N GLN A 451 -42.72 -45.16 2.00
CA GLN A 451 -44.08 -45.06 1.46
C GLN A 451 -44.32 -45.99 0.27
N GLN A 452 -43.29 -46.23 -0.55
CA GLN A 452 -43.34 -47.18 -1.67
C GLN A 452 -43.16 -48.65 -1.24
N GLY A 453 -43.02 -48.93 0.06
CA GLY A 453 -42.71 -50.27 0.57
C GLY A 453 -41.34 -50.78 0.12
N ALA A 454 -40.43 -49.88 -0.25
CA ALA A 454 -39.10 -50.16 -0.75
C ALA A 454 -38.04 -50.18 0.36
N MET A 455 -38.45 -50.29 1.63
CA MET A 455 -37.59 -50.61 2.77
C MET A 455 -37.85 -52.04 3.23
N MET A 456 -36.80 -52.76 3.61
CA MET A 456 -36.90 -54.12 4.13
C MET A 456 -35.97 -54.35 5.32
N PRO A 457 -36.26 -55.35 6.17
CA PRO A 457 -35.37 -55.78 7.24
C PRO A 457 -33.97 -56.11 6.72
N ASN A 458 -32.94 -55.67 7.44
CA ASN A 458 -31.54 -55.95 7.16
C ASN A 458 -31.02 -57.15 7.99
N SER A 459 -31.91 -58.09 8.30
CA SER A 459 -31.58 -59.35 8.98
C SER A 459 -31.85 -60.53 8.05
N ALA A 460 -30.83 -61.36 7.82
CA ALA A 460 -30.96 -62.56 6.99
C ALA A 460 -31.97 -63.56 7.57
N VAL A 461 -32.15 -63.56 8.90
CA VAL A 461 -33.14 -64.40 9.60
C VAL A 461 -34.55 -63.94 9.22
N VAL A 462 -34.85 -62.65 9.40
CA VAL A 462 -36.17 -62.08 9.08
C VAL A 462 -36.50 -62.20 7.59
N LEU A 463 -35.52 -61.96 6.72
CA LEU A 463 -35.73 -62.04 5.26
C LEU A 463 -36.10 -63.44 4.75
N ARG A 464 -35.80 -64.50 5.51
CA ARG A 464 -36.15 -65.89 5.17
C ARG A 464 -37.37 -66.41 5.95
N ALA A 465 -37.83 -65.66 6.94
CA ALA A 465 -38.91 -66.10 7.79
C ALA A 465 -40.27 -66.08 7.05
N PRO A 466 -41.19 -67.02 7.35
CA PRO A 466 -42.51 -67.07 6.73
C PRO A 466 -43.28 -65.74 6.79
N GLU A 467 -43.22 -65.05 7.93
CA GLU A 467 -43.90 -63.79 8.20
C GLU A 467 -43.49 -62.64 7.25
N TRP A 468 -42.24 -62.60 6.77
CA TRP A 468 -41.81 -61.63 5.76
C TRP A 468 -42.04 -62.13 4.33
N THR A 469 -41.72 -63.41 4.06
CA THR A 469 -41.74 -63.99 2.71
C THR A 469 -43.16 -64.20 2.18
N LEU A 470 -44.11 -64.61 3.03
CA LEU A 470 -45.52 -64.78 2.68
C LEU A 470 -46.26 -63.46 2.54
N CYS A 471 -45.80 -62.39 3.21
CA CYS A 471 -46.29 -61.02 2.98
C CYS A 471 -45.94 -60.48 1.59
N GLY A 472 -44.99 -61.09 0.89
CA GLY A 472 -44.68 -60.79 -0.51
C GLY A 472 -45.54 -61.54 -1.53
N VAL A 473 -46.46 -62.40 -1.08
CA VAL A 473 -47.30 -63.29 -1.89
C VAL A 473 -48.77 -62.92 -1.63
N ALA A 474 -49.58 -62.82 -2.68
CA ALA A 474 -50.98 -62.38 -2.56
C ALA A 474 -51.85 -63.41 -1.82
N ARG A 475 -52.83 -62.93 -1.05
CA ARG A 475 -53.78 -63.78 -0.32
C ARG A 475 -54.61 -64.61 -1.29
N GLY A 476 -54.31 -65.91 -1.39
CA GLY A 476 -54.91 -66.84 -2.36
C GLY A 476 -53.89 -67.59 -3.23
N GLU A 477 -52.67 -67.05 -3.33
CA GLU A 477 -51.53 -67.76 -3.92
C GLU A 477 -50.83 -68.60 -2.84
N GLN A 478 -50.36 -69.79 -3.23
CA GLN A 478 -49.59 -70.67 -2.34
C GLN A 478 -48.12 -70.69 -2.78
N ARG A 479 -47.22 -70.67 -1.79
CA ARG A 479 -45.77 -70.75 -2.00
C ARG A 479 -45.21 -71.88 -1.17
N SER A 480 -44.37 -72.72 -1.79
CA SER A 480 -43.65 -73.76 -1.09
C SER A 480 -42.48 -73.16 -0.31
N LEU A 481 -42.47 -73.36 0.99
CA LEU A 481 -41.37 -73.00 1.89
C LEU A 481 -40.68 -74.29 2.35
N VAL A 482 -39.34 -74.27 2.39
CA VAL A 482 -38.54 -75.44 2.79
C VAL A 482 -38.87 -75.91 4.22
N ALA A 483 -39.19 -74.97 5.12
CA ALA A 483 -39.44 -75.27 6.52
C ALA A 483 -40.88 -75.71 6.85
N SER A 484 -41.86 -75.22 6.07
CA SER A 484 -43.30 -75.31 6.42
C SER A 484 -44.18 -75.89 5.31
N GLY A 485 -43.59 -76.32 4.19
CA GLY A 485 -44.33 -76.89 3.07
C GLY A 485 -45.16 -75.85 2.33
N LEU A 486 -46.34 -76.24 1.86
CA LEU A 486 -47.22 -75.38 1.07
C LEU A 486 -47.93 -74.36 1.98
N SER A 487 -47.53 -73.10 1.89
CA SER A 487 -48.04 -72.01 2.74
C SER A 487 -48.79 -70.96 1.92
N GLN A 488 -49.87 -70.40 2.46
CA GLN A 488 -50.68 -69.38 1.79
C GLN A 488 -50.06 -67.98 1.96
N GLY A 489 -50.13 -67.15 0.92
CA GLY A 489 -49.71 -65.75 0.98
C GLY A 489 -50.53 -64.93 1.99
N LEU A 490 -49.88 -63.96 2.62
CA LEU A 490 -50.45 -63.09 3.65
C LEU A 490 -50.78 -61.68 3.14
N GLY A 491 -50.30 -61.30 1.95
CA GLY A 491 -50.45 -59.94 1.43
C GLY A 491 -51.87 -59.65 0.94
N GLU A 492 -52.50 -58.60 1.49
CA GLU A 492 -53.80 -58.12 1.00
C GLU A 492 -53.66 -57.40 -0.36
N PRO A 493 -54.72 -57.35 -1.19
CA PRO A 493 -54.70 -56.62 -2.45
C PRO A 493 -54.35 -55.13 -2.25
N GLY A 494 -53.29 -54.66 -2.89
CA GLY A 494 -52.82 -53.27 -2.81
C GLY A 494 -51.98 -52.93 -1.57
N GLU A 495 -51.78 -53.87 -0.64
CA GLU A 495 -50.91 -53.69 0.52
C GLU A 495 -49.44 -53.92 0.15
N THR A 496 -48.54 -53.07 0.67
CA THR A 496 -47.10 -53.30 0.49
C THR A 496 -46.63 -54.45 1.38
N GLN A 497 -45.65 -55.23 0.92
CA GLN A 497 -45.05 -56.30 1.72
C GLN A 497 -44.57 -55.82 3.10
N LEU A 498 -44.05 -54.59 3.16
CA LEU A 498 -43.63 -53.95 4.40
C LEU A 498 -44.81 -53.67 5.35
N ALA A 499 -45.93 -53.18 4.82
CA ALA A 499 -47.14 -52.94 5.61
C ALA A 499 -47.72 -54.25 6.16
N CYS A 500 -47.79 -55.29 5.33
CA CYS A 500 -48.22 -56.63 5.76
C CYS A 500 -47.33 -57.17 6.89
N PHE A 501 -46.00 -57.02 6.78
CA PHE A 501 -45.07 -57.46 7.82
C PHE A 501 -45.29 -56.70 9.13
N ARG A 502 -45.45 -55.37 9.09
CA ARG A 502 -45.69 -54.54 10.29
C ARG A 502 -46.98 -54.89 11.04
N ARG A 503 -47.94 -55.53 10.37
CA ARG A 503 -49.18 -56.03 10.99
C ARG A 503 -48.99 -57.37 11.72
N GLN A 504 -47.95 -58.13 11.37
CA GLN A 504 -47.66 -59.41 12.03
C GLN A 504 -47.16 -59.18 13.46
N TRP A 505 -47.54 -60.06 14.38
CA TRP A 505 -47.14 -59.92 15.78
C TRP A 505 -45.63 -60.12 15.96
N GLU A 506 -44.99 -60.93 15.11
CA GLU A 506 -43.55 -61.16 15.08
C GLU A 506 -42.76 -59.86 14.84
N ALA A 507 -43.32 -58.94 14.05
CA ALA A 507 -42.70 -57.66 13.74
C ALA A 507 -42.75 -56.66 14.91
N SER A 508 -43.56 -56.92 15.95
CA SER A 508 -43.65 -56.04 17.14
C SER A 508 -42.33 -55.93 17.91
N SER A 509 -41.47 -56.95 17.81
CA SER A 509 -40.13 -56.98 18.40
C SER A 509 -39.06 -56.32 17.52
N TYR A 510 -39.39 -55.99 16.26
CA TYR A 510 -38.47 -55.37 15.32
C TYR A 510 -38.52 -53.84 15.44
N PRO A 511 -37.37 -53.14 15.54
CA PRO A 511 -37.36 -51.69 15.70
C PRO A 511 -38.09 -50.97 14.56
N ALA A 512 -39.00 -50.06 14.90
CA ALA A 512 -39.70 -49.26 13.92
C ALA A 512 -38.71 -48.46 13.06
N PHE A 513 -38.99 -48.40 11.75
CA PHE A 513 -38.20 -47.60 10.83
C PHE A 513 -38.44 -46.12 11.11
N SER A 514 -37.37 -45.36 11.23
CA SER A 514 -37.43 -43.90 11.32
C SER A 514 -36.59 -43.29 10.20
N PRO A 515 -37.22 -42.68 9.17
CA PRO A 515 -36.50 -42.13 8.01
C PRO A 515 -35.43 -41.11 8.39
N TRP A 516 -35.69 -40.28 9.39
CA TRP A 516 -34.77 -39.22 9.81
C TRP A 516 -33.58 -39.77 10.60
N MET A 517 -33.81 -40.74 11.49
CA MET A 517 -32.73 -41.44 12.20
C MET A 517 -31.92 -42.30 11.24
N TYR A 518 -32.58 -42.98 10.30
CA TYR A 518 -31.91 -43.78 9.26
C TYR A 518 -31.01 -42.91 8.37
N SER A 519 -31.50 -41.74 7.96
CA SER A 519 -30.71 -40.76 7.21
C SER A 519 -29.48 -40.30 7.99
N LEU A 520 -29.64 -40.01 9.28
CA LEU A 520 -28.58 -39.56 10.16
C LEU A 520 -27.52 -40.65 10.39
N ASP A 521 -27.96 -41.87 10.69
CA ASP A 521 -27.15 -43.08 10.91
C ASP A 521 -26.38 -43.50 9.63
N THR A 522 -26.94 -43.20 8.46
CA THR A 522 -26.26 -43.43 7.18
C THR A 522 -25.24 -42.32 6.85
N LEU A 523 -25.55 -41.07 7.23
CA LEU A 523 -24.72 -39.90 6.93
C LEU A 523 -23.51 -39.76 7.85
N LEU A 524 -23.66 -40.06 9.14
CA LEU A 524 -22.63 -39.80 10.15
C LEU A 524 -21.99 -41.13 10.57
N PRO A 525 -20.85 -41.52 9.96
CA PRO A 525 -20.29 -42.87 10.14
C PRO A 525 -19.79 -43.18 11.56
N VAL A 526 -19.64 -42.16 12.41
CA VAL A 526 -19.20 -42.30 13.80
C VAL A 526 -20.37 -42.53 14.75
N LEU A 527 -21.59 -42.20 14.33
CA LEU A 527 -22.80 -42.43 15.13
C LEU A 527 -23.39 -43.79 14.73
N ASP A 528 -23.58 -44.67 15.71
CA ASP A 528 -24.35 -45.91 15.54
C ASP A 528 -25.68 -45.75 16.27
N MET A 529 -26.73 -45.39 15.53
CA MET A 529 -28.10 -45.28 16.04
C MET A 529 -28.90 -46.56 15.82
N GLY A 530 -28.27 -47.60 15.26
CA GLY A 530 -28.85 -48.92 15.02
C GLY A 530 -29.80 -49.02 13.82
N GLN A 531 -30.37 -47.94 13.29
CA GLN A 531 -31.36 -47.98 12.20
C GLN A 531 -30.83 -48.67 10.93
N ARG A 532 -29.57 -48.45 10.57
CA ARG A 532 -28.87 -49.07 9.42
C ARG A 532 -28.60 -50.57 9.63
N THR A 533 -28.49 -51.01 10.88
CA THR A 533 -28.35 -52.44 11.21
C THR A 533 -29.67 -53.20 11.03
N PHE A 534 -30.81 -52.53 11.23
CA PHE A 534 -32.14 -53.14 11.10
C PHE A 534 -32.80 -52.92 9.74
N TRP A 535 -32.47 -51.87 9.00
CA TRP A 535 -33.20 -51.53 7.76
C TRP A 535 -32.27 -51.36 6.56
N ARG A 536 -32.75 -51.77 5.38
CA ARG A 536 -32.06 -51.51 4.11
C ARG A 536 -33.05 -51.28 2.97
N PRO A 537 -32.72 -50.45 1.96
CA PRO A 537 -33.54 -50.32 0.78
C PRO A 537 -33.65 -51.65 0.00
N ASN A 538 -34.82 -51.91 -0.55
CA ASN A 538 -35.12 -53.09 -1.35
C ASN A 538 -35.12 -52.76 -2.85
N PRO A 539 -34.09 -53.13 -3.63
CA PRO A 539 -34.00 -52.80 -5.04
C PRO A 539 -35.04 -53.48 -5.94
N THR A 540 -35.82 -54.44 -5.42
CA THR A 540 -36.84 -55.16 -6.21
C THR A 540 -38.18 -54.44 -6.24
N LYS A 541 -38.38 -53.38 -5.46
CA LYS A 541 -39.61 -52.59 -5.40
C LYS A 541 -39.46 -51.27 -6.15
N SER A 542 -40.59 -50.63 -6.49
CA SER A 542 -40.60 -49.32 -7.13
C SER A 542 -39.84 -48.29 -6.28
N GLY A 543 -38.98 -47.49 -6.91
CA GLY A 543 -38.10 -46.53 -6.20
C GLY A 543 -36.93 -47.16 -5.42
N GLY A 544 -36.92 -48.48 -5.22
CA GLY A 544 -35.91 -49.17 -4.41
C GLY A 544 -34.49 -49.16 -4.98
N ARG A 545 -34.35 -49.20 -6.31
CA ARG A 545 -33.03 -49.05 -6.98
C ARG A 545 -32.44 -47.66 -6.77
N VAL A 546 -33.29 -46.63 -6.75
CA VAL A 546 -32.88 -45.25 -6.48
C VAL A 546 -32.49 -45.12 -5.00
N ALA A 547 -33.32 -45.66 -4.10
CA ALA A 547 -33.06 -45.62 -2.67
C ALA A 547 -31.76 -46.34 -2.26
N ILE A 548 -31.45 -47.51 -2.86
CA ILE A 548 -30.18 -48.21 -2.57
C ILE A 548 -28.98 -47.47 -3.17
N GLY A 549 -29.11 -46.89 -4.36
CA GLY A 549 -28.05 -46.06 -4.96
C GLY A 549 -27.77 -44.82 -4.11
N TYR A 550 -28.84 -44.15 -3.66
CA TYR A 550 -28.75 -43.00 -2.76
C TYR A 550 -28.13 -43.38 -1.41
N PHE A 551 -28.47 -44.54 -0.84
CA PHE A 551 -27.87 -45.03 0.40
C PHE A 551 -26.33 -45.10 0.35
N TYR A 552 -25.77 -45.63 -0.75
CA TYR A 552 -24.32 -45.67 -0.93
C TYR A 552 -23.72 -44.28 -1.15
N PHE A 553 -24.36 -43.46 -2.00
CA PHE A 553 -23.94 -42.08 -2.23
C PHE A 553 -23.94 -41.25 -0.95
N HIS A 554 -25.01 -41.32 -0.17
CA HIS A 554 -25.21 -40.63 1.11
C HIS A 554 -24.17 -41.06 2.15
N SER A 555 -23.84 -42.35 2.20
CA SER A 555 -22.74 -42.86 3.03
C SER A 555 -21.38 -42.26 2.63
N LEU A 556 -21.07 -42.21 1.32
CA LEU A 556 -19.81 -41.66 0.82
C LEU A 556 -19.68 -40.15 1.08
N VAL A 557 -20.76 -39.40 0.81
CA VAL A 557 -20.84 -37.96 1.10
C VAL A 557 -20.67 -37.70 2.60
N GLY A 558 -21.30 -38.53 3.43
CA GLY A 558 -21.18 -38.50 4.89
C GLY A 558 -19.73 -38.62 5.38
N TRP A 559 -19.01 -39.62 4.89
CA TRP A 559 -17.58 -39.78 5.16
C TRP A 559 -16.76 -38.58 4.69
N ALA A 560 -16.97 -38.14 3.44
CA ALA A 560 -16.23 -37.02 2.86
C ALA A 560 -16.46 -35.73 3.65
N LEU A 561 -17.71 -35.33 3.89
CA LEU A 561 -18.05 -34.11 4.62
C LEU A 561 -17.61 -34.16 6.09
N SER A 562 -17.70 -35.31 6.76
CA SER A 562 -17.25 -35.47 8.14
C SER A 562 -15.73 -35.27 8.26
N LEU A 563 -14.96 -35.93 7.37
CA LEU A 563 -13.50 -35.75 7.33
C LEU A 563 -13.12 -34.32 6.97
N LEU A 564 -13.80 -33.71 6.01
CA LEU A 564 -13.59 -32.32 5.61
C LEU A 564 -13.93 -31.34 6.73
N ALA A 565 -15.00 -31.57 7.49
CA ALA A 565 -15.37 -30.75 8.65
C ALA A 565 -14.26 -30.82 9.72
N VAL A 566 -13.81 -32.03 10.08
CA VAL A 566 -12.70 -32.21 11.03
C VAL A 566 -11.42 -31.54 10.53
N ALA A 567 -11.08 -31.69 9.25
CA ALA A 567 -9.91 -31.06 8.65
C ALA A 567 -10.03 -29.52 8.62
N GLY A 568 -11.25 -28.98 8.42
CA GLY A 568 -11.53 -27.55 8.45
C GLY A 568 -11.42 -26.94 9.85
N PHE A 569 -11.98 -27.61 10.87
CA PHE A 569 -11.90 -27.18 12.27
C PHE A 569 -10.50 -27.32 12.87
N SER A 570 -9.77 -28.39 12.52
CA SER A 570 -8.37 -28.58 12.93
C SER A 570 -7.38 -27.65 12.23
N GLY A 571 -7.80 -26.98 11.15
CA GLY A 571 -6.95 -26.11 10.35
C GLY A 571 -5.99 -26.84 9.41
N LEU A 572 -6.06 -28.17 9.30
CA LEU A 572 -5.24 -28.97 8.38
C LEU A 572 -5.43 -28.58 6.90
N VAL A 573 -6.62 -28.08 6.54
CA VAL A 573 -6.89 -27.58 5.17
C VAL A 573 -6.24 -26.22 4.91
N LYS A 574 -5.85 -25.49 5.97
CA LYS A 574 -5.27 -24.14 5.86
C LYS A 574 -3.75 -24.17 5.55
N SER A 575 -3.09 -25.32 5.67
CA SER A 575 -1.62 -25.44 5.71
C SER A 575 -0.96 -25.96 4.42
N SER A 576 -1.44 -25.59 3.23
CA SER A 576 -0.79 -25.95 1.96
C SER A 576 -0.69 -24.79 0.99
#